data_AF-A0AAU5IK68-F1
#
_entry.id   AF-A0AAU5IK68-F1
#
_cell.length_a   1.000
_cell.length_b   1.000
_cell.length_c   1.000
_cell.angle_alpha   90.00
_cell.angle_beta   90.00
_cell.angle_gamma   90.00
#
_symmetry.space_group_name_H-M   'P 1'
#
loop_
_entity.id
_entity.type
_entity.pdbx_description
1 polymer ?
#
loop_
_entity_poly.entity_id
_entity_poly.type
_entity_poly.pdbx_seq_one_letter_code
_entity_poly.pdbx_strand_id
1 'polypeptide(L)'
;MKGENPKILVHNRELAEDMLVGGRLEYIADGDCLVVHADKGGVEVTVSPIWSKDVQPAREGGKRGVEVPNFGTILEGATIKASGSFWEADDARMKDADIARACRPEGGFIVLNAGSFK
;
A
#
# COMPACT_ATOMS: atom_id res chain seq x y z
N MET A 1 7.47 19.01 5.69
CA MET A 1 6.10 18.95 6.25
C MET A 1 5.60 17.53 6.09
N LYS A 2 5.14 16.88 7.17
CA LYS A 2 4.31 15.66 7.07
C LYS A 2 3.08 16.05 6.25
N GLY A 3 2.85 15.39 5.11
CA GLY A 3 1.95 15.86 4.06
C GLY A 3 0.57 15.22 4.11
N GLU A 4 -0.46 15.96 3.69
CA GLU A 4 -1.85 15.50 3.48
C GLU A 4 -2.01 14.55 2.28
N ASN A 5 -0.91 14.26 1.58
CA ASN A 5 -0.83 13.52 0.33
C ASN A 5 0.45 12.65 0.36
N PRO A 6 0.38 11.34 0.10
CA PRO A 6 -0.79 10.59 -0.38
C PRO A 6 -1.79 10.19 0.71
N LYS A 7 -3.06 10.03 0.33
CA LYS A 7 -4.04 9.25 1.11
C LYS A 7 -3.59 7.80 1.13
N ILE A 8 -3.63 7.20 2.31
CA ILE A 8 -3.24 5.81 2.52
C ILE A 8 -4.35 5.02 3.21
N LEU A 9 -4.48 3.76 2.85
CA LEU A 9 -5.30 2.80 3.58
C LEU A 9 -4.50 2.23 4.73
N VAL A 10 -5.09 2.15 5.92
CA VAL A 10 -4.46 1.54 7.09
C VAL A 10 -5.35 0.48 7.73
N HIS A 11 -4.72 -0.50 8.38
CA HIS A 11 -5.38 -1.49 9.21
C HIS A 11 -4.82 -1.49 10.64
N ASN A 12 -5.64 -1.93 11.60
CA ASN A 12 -5.26 -2.06 13.01
C ASN A 12 -5.02 -3.53 13.45
N ARG A 13 -4.92 -4.47 12.50
CA ARG A 13 -4.64 -5.89 12.76
C ARG A 13 -3.22 -6.08 13.30
N GLU A 14 -3.06 -6.99 14.26
CA GLU A 14 -1.76 -7.33 14.84
C GLU A 14 -0.90 -8.18 13.89
N LEU A 15 -1.49 -9.15 13.18
CA LEU A 15 -0.84 -9.96 12.15
C LEU A 15 -1.88 -10.43 11.10
N ALA A 16 -1.57 -10.34 9.81
CA ALA A 16 -2.22 -11.12 8.75
C ALA A 16 -1.39 -12.38 8.43
N GLU A 17 -2.01 -13.37 7.76
CA GLU A 17 -1.34 -14.59 7.25
C GLU A 17 0.00 -14.28 6.57
N ASP A 18 1.01 -15.15 6.73
CA ASP A 18 2.37 -14.92 6.25
C ASP A 18 2.56 -15.37 4.80
N MET A 19 2.06 -14.60 3.84
CA MET A 19 2.60 -14.64 2.47
C MET A 19 3.55 -13.47 2.24
N LEU A 20 4.56 -13.70 1.40
CA LEU A 20 5.46 -12.65 0.97
C LEU A 20 4.78 -11.85 -0.14
N VAL A 21 4.52 -10.58 0.11
CA VAL A 21 3.89 -9.64 -0.84
C VAL A 21 4.84 -8.50 -1.17
N GLY A 22 4.64 -7.88 -2.32
CA GLY A 22 5.50 -6.78 -2.75
C GLY A 22 5.29 -6.40 -4.20
N GLY A 23 6.06 -5.41 -4.63
CA GLY A 23 5.96 -4.84 -5.97
C GLY A 23 6.54 -3.43 -6.01
N ARG A 24 6.41 -2.77 -7.16
CA ARG A 24 6.87 -1.38 -7.33
C ARG A 24 5.78 -0.41 -6.91
N LEU A 25 6.11 0.51 -6.01
CA LEU A 25 5.23 1.55 -5.53
C LEU A 25 5.10 2.67 -6.58
N GLU A 26 3.88 3.09 -6.88
CA GLU A 26 3.56 4.22 -7.76
C GLU A 26 2.57 5.16 -7.07
N TYR A 27 2.69 6.46 -7.33
CA TYR A 27 1.71 7.46 -6.93
C TYR A 27 0.77 7.79 -8.09
N ILE A 28 -0.53 7.77 -7.83
CA ILE A 28 -1.58 8.11 -8.79
C ILE A 28 -2.18 9.46 -8.42
N ALA A 29 -1.92 10.47 -9.25
CA ALA A 29 -2.37 11.84 -9.01
C ALA A 29 -3.90 12.00 -9.03
N ASP A 30 -4.61 11.24 -9.87
CA ASP A 30 -6.08 11.33 -10.01
C ASP A 30 -6.86 10.88 -8.75
N GLY A 31 -6.19 10.18 -7.82
CA GLY A 31 -6.76 9.74 -6.55
C GLY A 31 -5.97 10.16 -5.31
N ASP A 32 -4.89 10.91 -5.49
CA ASP A 32 -3.92 11.26 -4.44
C ASP A 32 -3.48 10.06 -3.60
N CYS A 33 -3.20 8.91 -4.21
CA CYS A 33 -2.92 7.67 -3.49
C CYS A 33 -1.71 6.92 -4.03
N LEU A 34 -1.30 5.89 -3.29
CA LEU A 34 -0.26 4.96 -3.71
C LEU A 34 -0.91 3.66 -4.16
N VAL A 35 -0.34 3.07 -5.21
CA VAL A 35 -0.64 1.71 -5.70
C VAL A 35 0.67 0.93 -5.82
N VAL A 36 0.56 -0.39 -5.92
CA VAL A 36 1.68 -1.30 -6.09
C VAL A 36 1.47 -2.11 -7.36
N HIS A 37 2.47 -2.12 -8.22
CA HIS A 37 2.55 -3.04 -9.36
C HIS A 37 3.23 -4.33 -8.90
N ALA A 38 2.46 -5.39 -8.79
CA ALA A 38 2.87 -6.69 -8.27
C ALA A 38 2.81 -7.77 -9.36
N ASP A 39 3.62 -8.81 -9.21
CA ASP A 39 3.50 -10.05 -9.98
C ASP A 39 2.72 -11.06 -9.15
N LYS A 40 1.57 -11.51 -9.67
CA LYS A 40 0.76 -12.58 -9.07
C LYS A 40 0.86 -13.83 -9.95
N GLY A 41 1.98 -14.54 -9.82
CA GLY A 41 2.18 -15.81 -10.52
C GLY A 41 2.41 -15.65 -12.02
N GLY A 42 3.24 -14.68 -12.41
CA GLY A 42 3.55 -14.35 -13.81
C GLY A 42 2.56 -13.40 -14.48
N VAL A 43 1.60 -12.86 -13.72
CA VAL A 43 0.63 -11.88 -14.19
C VAL A 43 0.86 -10.57 -13.44
N GLU A 44 1.17 -9.50 -14.17
CA GLU A 44 1.25 -8.16 -13.59
C GLU A 44 -0.14 -7.66 -13.20
N VAL A 45 -0.27 -7.23 -11.94
CA VAL A 45 -1.49 -6.66 -11.38
C VAL A 45 -1.18 -5.38 -10.64
N THR A 46 -2.09 -4.41 -10.72
CA THR A 46 -2.06 -3.21 -9.86
C THR A 46 -2.93 -3.46 -8.65
N VAL A 47 -2.39 -3.22 -7.46
CA VAL A 47 -3.06 -3.46 -6.18
C VAL A 47 -2.90 -2.24 -5.27
N SER A 48 -3.86 -2.02 -4.38
CA SER A 48 -3.74 -0.95 -3.39
C SER A 48 -3.12 -1.47 -2.10
N PRO A 49 -2.06 -0.84 -1.58
CA PRO A 49 -1.46 -1.21 -0.31
C PRO A 49 -2.33 -0.73 0.85
N ILE A 50 -2.56 -1.63 1.80
CA ILE A 50 -3.16 -1.37 3.11
C ILE A 50 -2.03 -1.53 4.14
N TRP A 51 -1.62 -0.41 4.72
CA TRP A 51 -0.49 -0.33 5.64
C TRP A 51 -0.92 -0.64 7.08
N SER A 52 0.04 -0.91 7.96
CA SER A 52 -0.26 -0.91 9.39
C SER A 52 -0.62 0.51 9.87
N LYS A 53 -1.46 0.61 10.89
CA LYS A 53 -2.00 1.87 11.45
C LYS A 53 -0.97 2.94 11.80
N ASP A 54 0.27 2.54 12.08
CA ASP A 54 1.33 3.45 12.53
C ASP A 54 2.12 4.04 11.35
N VAL A 55 1.88 3.56 10.13
CA VAL A 55 2.44 4.12 8.89
C VAL A 55 1.78 5.47 8.60
N GLN A 56 2.58 6.44 8.15
CA GLN A 56 2.13 7.80 7.87
C GLN A 56 2.45 8.21 6.43
N PRO A 57 1.64 9.06 5.79
CA PRO A 57 2.01 9.66 4.51
C PRO A 57 3.33 10.43 4.59
N ALA A 58 4.15 10.33 3.55
CA ALA A 58 5.43 11.02 3.47
C ALA A 58 5.61 11.74 2.13
N ARG A 59 6.38 12.82 2.17
CA ARG A 59 6.83 13.56 0.99
C ARG A 59 8.27 13.98 1.17
N GLU A 60 9.12 13.59 0.23
CA GLU A 60 10.56 13.85 0.26
C GLU A 60 11.09 14.04 -1.16
N GLY A 61 11.93 15.05 -1.39
CA GLY A 61 12.54 15.28 -2.72
C GLY A 61 11.53 15.47 -3.85
N GLY A 62 10.32 15.97 -3.57
CA GLY A 62 9.23 16.09 -4.53
C GLY A 62 8.43 14.82 -4.78
N LYS A 63 8.84 13.68 -4.21
CA LYS A 63 8.19 12.38 -4.33
C LYS A 63 7.19 12.11 -3.21
N ARG A 64 6.17 11.28 -3.48
CA ARG A 64 5.16 10.82 -2.51
C ARG A 64 5.52 9.43 -2.01
N GLY A 65 5.10 9.11 -0.79
CA GLY A 65 5.44 7.85 -0.18
C GLY A 65 4.81 7.66 1.19
N VAL A 66 5.42 6.79 1.98
CA VAL A 66 5.05 6.53 3.37
C VAL A 66 6.26 6.49 4.27
N GLU A 67 6.07 6.90 5.52
CA GLU A 67 7.00 6.69 6.62
C GLU A 67 6.58 5.42 7.37
N VAL A 68 7.45 4.41 7.36
CA VAL A 68 7.21 3.13 8.01
C VAL A 68 8.00 3.09 9.33
N PRO A 69 7.33 2.91 10.48
CA PRO A 69 8.00 2.84 11.78
C PRO A 69 9.10 1.77 11.80
N ASN A 70 10.28 2.15 12.33
CA ASN A 70 11.47 1.31 12.46
C ASN A 70 12.08 0.79 11.13
N PHE A 71 11.63 1.29 9.98
CA PHE A 71 12.19 0.97 8.66
C PHE A 71 12.68 2.24 7.94
N GLY A 72 11.85 3.28 7.92
CA GLY A 72 12.13 4.57 7.29
C GLY A 72 11.14 4.90 6.16
N THR A 73 11.54 5.86 5.32
CA THR A 73 10.68 6.39 4.24
C THR A 73 10.75 5.51 2.98
N ILE A 74 9.59 5.12 2.46
CA ILE A 74 9.42 4.43 1.18
C ILE A 74 8.75 5.40 0.20
N LEU A 75 9.45 5.78 -0.87
CA LEU A 75 8.98 6.73 -1.87
C LEU A 75 8.53 6.02 -3.15
N GLU A 76 7.68 6.69 -3.93
CA GLU A 76 7.29 6.25 -5.28
C GLU A 76 8.51 5.93 -6.15
N GLY A 77 8.38 4.83 -6.90
CA GLY A 77 9.45 4.19 -7.66
C GLY A 77 10.22 3.13 -6.88
N ALA A 78 10.11 3.05 -5.55
CA ALA A 78 10.74 1.99 -4.76
C ALA A 78 10.04 0.63 -4.97
N THR A 79 10.81 -0.44 -4.88
CA THR A 79 10.27 -1.79 -4.74
C THR A 79 10.09 -2.11 -3.27
N ILE A 80 8.89 -2.56 -2.89
CA ILE A 80 8.58 -3.01 -1.54
C ILE A 80 8.51 -4.53 -1.48
N LYS A 81 8.89 -5.09 -0.34
CA LYS A 81 8.77 -6.51 -0.02
C LYS A 81 8.51 -6.67 1.47
N ALA A 82 7.43 -7.37 1.81
CA ALA A 82 6.93 -7.46 3.19
C ALA A 82 6.14 -8.75 3.40
N SER A 83 5.98 -9.17 4.66
CA SER A 83 4.98 -10.17 5.01
C SER A 83 3.59 -9.53 4.99
N GLY A 84 2.59 -10.27 4.57
CA GLY A 84 1.25 -9.73 4.43
C GLY A 84 0.26 -10.70 3.82
N SER A 85 -0.92 -10.19 3.46
CA SER A 85 -1.96 -10.97 2.78
C SER A 85 -2.46 -10.26 1.53
N PHE A 86 -3.13 -11.00 0.65
CA PHE A 86 -3.80 -10.46 -0.52
C PHE A 86 -5.32 -10.52 -0.33
N TRP A 87 -6.02 -9.42 -0.61
CA TRP A 87 -7.49 -9.39 -0.64
C TRP A 87 -7.96 -9.06 -2.06
N GLU A 88 -9.01 -9.75 -2.50
CA GLU A 88 -9.61 -9.53 -3.81
C GLU A 88 -10.28 -8.15 -3.89
N ALA A 89 -10.51 -7.64 -5.10
CA ALA A 89 -11.04 -6.29 -5.32
C ALA A 89 -12.46 -6.09 -4.76
N ASP A 90 -13.26 -7.15 -4.68
CA ASP A 90 -14.63 -7.17 -4.16
C ASP A 90 -14.71 -7.60 -2.68
N ASP A 91 -13.59 -7.61 -1.96
CA ASP A 91 -13.56 -8.00 -0.56
C ASP A 91 -14.54 -7.16 0.29
N ALA A 92 -15.42 -7.84 1.02
CA ALA A 92 -16.50 -7.22 1.78
C ALA A 92 -16.01 -6.17 2.81
N ARG A 93 -14.77 -6.31 3.30
CA ARG A 93 -14.17 -5.35 4.25
C ARG A 93 -13.91 -4.00 3.62
N MET A 94 -13.81 -3.94 2.30
CA MET A 94 -13.54 -2.71 1.55
C MET A 94 -14.81 -2.03 1.04
N LYS A 95 -15.99 -2.63 1.25
CA LYS A 95 -17.28 -2.12 0.73
C LYS A 95 -17.54 -0.65 1.07
N ASP A 96 -17.27 -0.28 2.32
CA ASP A 96 -17.58 1.06 2.85
C ASP A 96 -16.33 1.97 2.96
N ALA A 97 -15.18 1.55 2.43
CA ALA A 97 -13.99 2.39 2.46
C ALA A 97 -14.20 3.66 1.61
N ASP A 98 -13.85 4.82 2.15
CA ASP A 98 -13.91 6.08 1.41
C ASP A 98 -12.59 6.30 0.65
N ILE A 99 -12.56 5.81 -0.57
CA ILE A 99 -11.36 5.76 -1.40
C ILE A 99 -11.73 5.99 -2.87
N ALA A 100 -10.94 6.84 -3.55
CA ALA A 100 -11.14 7.17 -4.95
C ALA A 100 -11.06 5.92 -5.83
N ARG A 101 -11.81 5.92 -6.94
CA ARG A 101 -11.83 4.79 -7.89
C ARG A 101 -10.44 4.42 -8.42
N ALA A 102 -9.60 5.42 -8.69
CA ALA A 102 -8.21 5.22 -9.12
C ALA A 102 -7.36 4.43 -8.12
N CYS A 103 -7.79 4.39 -6.85
CA CYS A 103 -7.12 3.71 -5.75
C CYS A 103 -7.84 2.40 -5.35
N ARG A 104 -8.82 1.95 -6.14
CA ARG A 104 -9.44 0.63 -6.04
C ARG A 104 -9.21 -0.14 -7.34
N PRO A 105 -7.96 -0.55 -7.62
CA PRO A 105 -7.65 -1.27 -8.84
C PRO A 105 -8.29 -2.65 -8.83
N GLU A 106 -8.57 -3.18 -10.02
CA GLU A 106 -9.20 -4.51 -10.20
C GLU A 106 -8.33 -5.65 -9.68
N GLY A 107 -7.02 -5.42 -9.53
CA GLY A 107 -6.11 -6.37 -8.91
C GLY A 107 -6.28 -6.50 -7.40
N GLY A 108 -7.11 -5.69 -6.74
CA GLY A 108 -7.39 -5.82 -5.31
C GLY A 108 -6.38 -5.11 -4.40
N PHE A 109 -6.04 -5.75 -3.28
CA PHE A 109 -5.29 -5.13 -2.19
C PHE A 109 -4.18 -6.03 -1.65
N ILE A 110 -3.08 -5.42 -1.25
CA ILE A 110 -2.07 -6.10 -0.42
C ILE A 110 -2.07 -5.48 0.97
N VAL A 111 -2.10 -6.32 2.00
CA VAL A 111 -2.12 -5.90 3.39
C VAL A 111 -0.77 -6.17 4.00
N LEU A 112 -0.11 -5.12 4.48
CA LEU A 112 1.30 -5.16 4.85
C LEU A 112 1.46 -5.22 6.38
N ASN A 113 2.05 -6.29 6.89
CA ASN A 113 2.26 -6.47 8.32
C ASN A 113 3.29 -5.44 8.85
N ALA A 114 3.04 -4.95 10.07
CA ALA A 114 3.98 -4.07 10.76
C ALA A 114 5.35 -4.76 10.95
N GLY A 115 6.45 -4.01 10.80
CA GLY A 115 7.80 -4.51 11.05
C GLY A 115 8.29 -5.61 10.09
N SER A 116 7.59 -5.84 8.98
CA SER A 116 7.91 -6.94 8.05
C SER A 116 8.69 -6.53 6.80
N PHE A 117 8.96 -5.24 6.63
CA PHE A 117 9.68 -4.67 5.49
C PHE A 117 11.16 -5.09 5.51
N LYS A 118 11.70 -5.41 4.33
CA LYS A 118 13.09 -5.88 4.12
C LYS A 118 13.73 -5.19 2.92
#